data_AF-A0A314L6A3-F1
#
_entry.id   AF-A0A314L6A3-F1
#
_cell.length_a   1.000
_cell.length_b   1.000
_cell.length_c   1.000
_cell.angle_alpha   90.00
_cell.angle_beta   90.00
_cell.angle_gamma   90.00
#
_symmetry.space_group_name_H-M   'P 1'
#
loop_
_entity.id
_entity.type
_entity.pdbx_description
1 polymer ?
#
loop_
_entity_poly.entity_id
_entity_poly.type
_entity_poly.pdbx_seq_one_letter_code
_entity_poly.pdbx_strand_id
1 'polypeptide(L)'
;MQCETTLLLSENDEITVLSNDSSADERFLIKASLCCDDRFNLIPDLIETLKSLRSSPLRAEMVRLGGRMRNVIILAADKDYTDKYLLFLKDALMSIVQRSSYGTGERSKRQRVLYHETVN
;
A
#
# COMPACT_ATOMS: atom_id res chain seq x y z
N MET A 1 -10.20 13.81 -17.06
CA MET A 1 -10.84 12.48 -17.23
C MET A 1 -10.57 11.69 -15.96
N GLN A 2 -11.54 10.95 -15.41
CA GLN A 2 -11.31 10.10 -14.24
C GLN A 2 -11.22 8.65 -14.70
N CYS A 3 -10.06 8.01 -14.53
CA CYS A 3 -9.89 6.58 -14.78
C CYS A 3 -9.81 5.83 -13.45
N GLU A 4 -10.64 4.81 -13.32
CA GLU A 4 -10.70 3.92 -12.17
C GLU A 4 -10.32 2.50 -12.59
N THR A 5 -9.51 1.83 -11.79
CA THR A 5 -9.22 0.41 -11.99
C THR A 5 -9.21 -0.30 -10.64
N THR A 6 -10.09 -1.30 -10.52
CA THR A 6 -10.22 -2.15 -9.33
C THR A 6 -9.85 -3.59 -9.65
N LEU A 7 -9.18 -4.27 -8.72
CA LEU A 7 -8.91 -5.69 -8.77
C LEU A 7 -9.23 -6.37 -7.43
N LEU A 8 -9.67 -7.61 -7.55
CA LEU A 8 -9.85 -8.54 -6.46
C LEU A 8 -8.88 -9.70 -6.66
N LEU A 9 -7.97 -9.90 -5.71
CA LEU A 9 -6.96 -10.96 -5.75
C LEU A 9 -7.42 -12.22 -5.01
N SER A 10 -8.31 -12.02 -4.03
CA SER A 10 -9.00 -13.02 -3.20
C SER A 10 -10.32 -12.39 -2.72
N GLU A 11 -11.18 -13.15 -2.05
CA GLU A 11 -12.45 -12.64 -1.46
C GLU A 11 -12.22 -11.43 -0.54
N ASN A 12 -11.05 -11.37 0.10
CA ASN A 12 -10.72 -10.35 1.11
C ASN A 12 -9.67 -9.32 0.67
N ASP A 13 -9.07 -9.51 -0.52
CA ASP A 13 -7.99 -8.65 -1.02
C ASP A 13 -8.50 -7.76 -2.15
N GLU A 14 -8.48 -6.44 -1.91
CA GLU A 14 -8.96 -5.43 -2.85
C GLU A 14 -7.87 -4.37 -3.12
N ILE A 15 -7.66 -4.06 -4.39
CA ILE A 15 -6.79 -2.97 -4.83
C ILE A 15 -7.58 -2.04 -5.75
N THR A 16 -7.52 -0.75 -5.49
CA THR A 16 -8.13 0.29 -6.33
C THR A 16 -7.10 1.36 -6.66
N VAL A 17 -6.99 1.74 -7.93
CA VAL A 17 -6.20 2.89 -8.36
C VAL A 17 -7.09 3.83 -9.15
N LEU A 18 -7.21 5.06 -8.64
CA LEU A 18 -8.01 6.14 -9.22
C LEU A 18 -7.08 7.26 -9.66
N SER A 19 -7.32 7.77 -10.86
CA SER A 19 -6.72 9.01 -11.33
C SER A 19 -7.75 10.12 -11.33
N ASN A 20 -7.32 11.32 -10.91
CA ASN A 20 -8.13 12.52 -11.04
C ASN A 20 -7.27 13.64 -11.61
N ASP A 21 -7.72 14.20 -12.73
CA ASP A 21 -7.28 15.50 -13.19
C ASP A 21 -7.85 16.56 -12.23
N SER A 22 -7.03 17.01 -11.29
CA SER A 22 -7.37 18.24 -10.56
C SER A 22 -7.31 19.40 -11.54
N SER A 23 -8.43 20.09 -11.77
CA SER A 23 -8.46 21.29 -12.61
C SER A 23 -7.84 22.51 -11.90
N ALA A 24 -7.62 22.43 -10.58
CA ALA A 24 -7.20 23.55 -9.74
C ALA A 24 -5.69 23.61 -9.49
N ASP A 25 -5.01 22.47 -9.55
CA ASP A 25 -3.56 22.35 -9.39
C ASP A 25 -3.08 21.66 -10.65
N GLU A 26 -2.11 22.23 -11.38
CA GLU A 26 -1.59 21.66 -12.64
C GLU A 26 -0.98 20.24 -12.50
N ARG A 27 -1.05 19.64 -11.32
CA ARG A 27 -0.54 18.34 -10.92
C ARG A 27 -1.61 17.26 -11.04
N PHE A 28 -1.23 16.13 -11.65
CA PHE A 28 -2.08 14.94 -11.72
C PHE A 28 -2.05 14.21 -10.36
N LEU A 29 -3.22 13.79 -9.87
CA LEU A 29 -3.33 13.10 -8.59
C LEU A 29 -3.78 11.66 -8.80
N ILE A 30 -3.07 10.74 -8.14
CA ILE A 30 -3.41 9.33 -8.13
C ILE A 30 -3.73 8.92 -6.70
N LYS A 31 -4.89 8.29 -6.52
CA LYS A 31 -5.30 7.67 -5.26
C LYS A 31 -5.21 6.16 -5.41
N ALA A 32 -4.32 5.54 -4.65
CA ALA A 32 -4.23 4.09 -4.53
C ALA A 32 -4.83 3.64 -3.20
N SER A 33 -5.67 2.61 -3.21
CA SER A 33 -6.23 1.96 -2.02
C SER A 33 -5.89 0.47 -2.06
N LEU A 34 -5.52 -0.07 -0.91
CA LEU A 34 -5.24 -1.48 -0.70
C LEU A 34 -5.97 -1.94 0.57
N CYS A 35 -6.75 -3.01 0.48
CA CYS A 35 -7.38 -3.68 1.62
C CYS A 35 -7.00 -5.15 1.61
N CYS A 36 -6.42 -5.64 2.70
CA CYS A 36 -6.02 -7.05 2.85
C CYS A 36 -5.88 -7.41 4.33
N ASP A 37 -5.53 -8.66 4.63
CA ASP A 37 -5.15 -9.05 5.99
C ASP A 37 -3.86 -8.33 6.46
N ASP A 38 -3.70 -8.11 7.77
CA ASP A 38 -2.50 -7.50 8.36
C ASP A 38 -1.32 -8.48 8.28
N ARG A 39 -0.58 -8.40 7.17
CA ARG A 39 0.55 -9.27 6.84
C ARG A 39 1.87 -8.69 7.35
N PHE A 40 2.76 -9.56 7.79
CA PHE A 40 3.99 -9.20 8.52
C PHE A 40 4.90 -8.21 7.80
N ASN A 41 5.03 -8.29 6.46
CA ASN A 41 5.91 -7.43 5.66
C ASN A 41 5.18 -6.43 4.78
N LEU A 42 3.87 -6.23 4.96
CA LEU A 42 3.09 -5.39 4.05
C LEU A 42 3.55 -3.93 4.03
N ILE A 43 3.77 -3.34 5.21
CA ILE A 43 4.17 -1.94 5.35
C ILE A 43 5.58 -1.67 4.83
N PRO A 44 6.63 -2.42 5.19
CA PRO A 44 7.96 -2.19 4.62
C PRO A 44 7.97 -2.35 3.10
N ASP A 45 7.29 -3.36 2.56
CA ASP A 45 7.19 -3.58 1.10
C ASP A 45 6.48 -2.40 0.40
N LEU A 46 5.42 -1.86 1.02
CA LEU A 46 4.70 -0.69 0.53
C LEU A 46 5.60 0.55 0.53
N ILE A 47 6.35 0.80 1.61
CA ILE A 47 7.27 1.93 1.71
C ILE A 47 8.38 1.82 0.65
N GLU A 48 8.98 0.65 0.49
CA GLU A 48 10.03 0.42 -0.52
C GLU A 48 9.50 0.64 -1.93
N THR A 49 8.33 0.07 -2.23
CA THR A 49 7.67 0.25 -3.53
C THR A 49 7.40 1.72 -3.78
N LEU A 50 6.80 2.45 -2.84
CA LEU A 50 6.52 3.88 -2.99
C LEU A 50 7.79 4.72 -3.16
N LYS A 51 8.90 4.38 -2.49
CA LYS A 51 10.21 5.02 -2.69
C LYS A 51 10.80 4.76 -4.07
N SER A 52 10.50 3.61 -4.67
CA SER A 52 10.94 3.27 -6.02
C SER A 52 10.17 4.03 -7.11
N LEU A 53 8.99 4.55 -6.78
CA LEU A 53 8.18 5.33 -7.70
C LEU A 53 8.75 6.74 -7.86
N ARG A 54 8.66 7.27 -9.08
CA ARG A 54 9.02 8.66 -9.38
C ARG A 54 7.95 9.66 -8.92
N SER A 55 6.78 9.18 -8.50
CA SER A 55 5.69 10.01 -7.96
C SER A 55 5.90 10.34 -6.49
N SER A 56 5.63 11.59 -6.10
CA SER A 56 5.76 12.02 -4.71
C SER A 56 4.52 11.65 -3.90
N PRO A 57 4.62 10.90 -2.78
CA PRO A 57 3.49 10.67 -1.89
C PRO A 57 3.13 11.95 -1.16
N LEU A 58 1.90 12.40 -1.34
CA LEU A 58 1.33 13.59 -0.69
C LEU A 58 0.66 13.23 0.64
N ARG A 59 0.03 12.06 0.71
CA ARG A 59 -0.69 11.60 1.89
C ARG A 59 -0.72 10.08 1.92
N ALA A 60 -0.61 9.51 3.11
CA ALA A 60 -0.86 8.11 3.35
C ALA A 60 -1.72 7.97 4.60
N GLU A 61 -2.80 7.21 4.48
CA GLU A 61 -3.68 6.83 5.57
C GLU A 61 -3.61 5.31 5.74
N MET A 62 -3.52 4.86 6.99
CA MET A 62 -3.47 3.45 7.32
C MET A 62 -4.44 3.19 8.47
N VAL A 63 -5.30 2.20 8.27
CA VAL A 63 -6.29 1.77 9.27
C VAL A 63 -6.18 0.27 9.43
N ARG A 64 -6.24 -0.20 10.68
CA ARG A 64 -6.32 -1.62 11.01
C ARG A 64 -7.55 -1.91 11.84
N LEU A 65 -8.32 -2.92 11.44
CA LEU A 65 -9.52 -3.36 12.15
C LEU A 65 -9.70 -4.86 11.99
N GLY A 66 -9.84 -5.59 13.11
CA GLY A 66 -10.21 -7.01 13.08
C GLY A 66 -9.21 -7.91 12.33
N GLY A 67 -7.92 -7.58 12.33
CA GLY A 67 -6.90 -8.32 11.57
C GLY A 67 -6.82 -7.97 10.09
N ARG A 68 -7.63 -7.01 9.62
CA ARG A 68 -7.51 -6.41 8.30
C ARG A 68 -6.82 -5.07 8.37
N MET A 69 -6.18 -4.71 7.27
CA MET A 69 -5.52 -3.44 7.05
C MET A 69 -6.03 -2.80 5.77
N ARG A 70 -6.35 -1.51 5.85
CA ARG A 70 -6.62 -0.67 4.69
C ARG A 70 -5.60 0.46 4.63
N ASN A 71 -4.99 0.61 3.47
CA ASN A 71 -4.04 1.66 3.14
C ASN A 71 -4.61 2.52 2.02
N VAL A 72 -4.57 3.85 2.17
CA VAL A 72 -4.92 4.80 1.11
C VAL A 72 -3.77 5.76 0.92
N ILE A 73 -3.25 5.86 -0.29
CA ILE A 73 -2.08 6.67 -0.63
C ILE A 73 -2.47 7.64 -1.74
N ILE A 74 -2.17 8.91 -1.56
CA ILE A 74 -2.31 9.97 -2.55
C ILE A 74 -0.93 10.32 -3.08
N LEU A 75 -0.75 10.23 -4.40
CA LEU A 75 0.49 10.48 -5.11
C LEU A 75 0.31 11.67 -6.05
N ALA A 76 1.32 12.55 -6.12
CA ALA A 76 1.47 13.52 -7.19
C ALA A 76 2.21 12.88 -8.36
N ALA A 77 1.66 12.99 -9.55
CA ALA A 77 2.25 12.56 -10.80
C ALA A 77 2.16 13.68 -11.85
N ASP A 78 2.95 13.54 -12.91
CA ASP A 78 2.89 14.43 -14.08
C ASP A 78 1.71 14.02 -15.00
N LYS A 79 1.23 14.92 -15.85
CA LYS A 79 0.14 14.64 -16.79
C LYS A 79 0.55 13.66 -17.90
N ASP A 80 1.85 13.49 -18.12
CA ASP A 80 2.40 12.51 -19.05
C ASP A 80 2.26 11.05 -18.55
N TYR A 81 1.85 10.85 -17.29
CA TYR A 81 1.61 9.52 -16.74
C TYR A 81 0.30 8.94 -17.29
N THR A 82 0.44 8.28 -18.44
CA THR A 82 -0.59 7.51 -19.15
C THR A 82 -1.16 6.37 -18.28
N ASP A 83 -2.26 5.76 -18.74
CA ASP A 83 -2.85 4.50 -18.22
C ASP A 83 -1.82 3.41 -17.86
N LYS A 84 -0.66 3.39 -18.55
CA LYS A 84 0.47 2.50 -18.27
C LYS A 84 1.01 2.64 -16.84
N TYR A 85 1.07 3.85 -16.30
CA TYR A 85 1.52 4.07 -14.94
C TYR A 85 0.51 3.59 -13.91
N LEU A 86 -0.79 3.81 -14.17
CA LEU A 86 -1.86 3.29 -13.32
C LEU A 86 -1.80 1.76 -13.27
N LEU A 87 -1.57 1.11 -14.43
CA LEU A 87 -1.39 -0.34 -14.51
C LEU A 87 -0.12 -0.80 -13.78
N PHE A 88 1.01 -0.13 -13.97
CA PHE A 88 2.25 -0.44 -13.26
C PHE A 88 2.11 -0.32 -11.74
N LEU A 89 1.51 0.76 -11.26
CA LEU A 89 1.28 0.98 -9.82
C LEU A 89 0.40 -0.12 -9.24
N LYS A 90 -0.66 -0.47 -9.97
CA LYS A 90 -1.57 -1.55 -9.63
C LYS A 90 -0.86 -2.91 -9.56
N ASP A 91 -0.03 -3.23 -10.54
CA ASP A 91 0.75 -4.48 -10.58
C ASP A 91 1.80 -4.54 -9.46
N ALA A 92 2.44 -3.41 -9.14
CA ALA A 92 3.38 -3.30 -8.03
C ALA A 92 2.69 -3.58 -6.68
N LEU A 93 1.53 -2.97 -6.45
CA LEU A 93 0.72 -3.22 -5.25
C LEU A 93 0.22 -4.67 -5.18
N MET A 94 -0.19 -5.25 -6.31
CA MET A 94 -0.56 -6.66 -6.41
C MET A 94 0.60 -7.58 -6.02
N SER A 95 1.82 -7.29 -6.47
CA SER A 95 3.01 -8.07 -6.12
C SER A 95 3.29 -8.04 -4.62
N ILE A 96 3.13 -6.88 -3.96
CA ILE A 96 3.30 -6.73 -2.50
C ILE A 96 2.32 -7.63 -1.75
N VAL A 97 1.04 -7.60 -2.15
CA VAL A 97 -0.01 -8.43 -1.55
C VAL A 97 0.38 -9.90 -1.72
N GLN A 98 0.65 -10.36 -2.93
CA GLN A 98 0.99 -11.76 -3.17
C GLN A 98 2.22 -12.23 -2.40
N ARG A 99 3.30 -11.44 -2.34
CA ARG A 99 4.53 -11.79 -1.60
C ARG A 99 4.30 -11.88 -0.09
N SER A 100 3.55 -10.93 0.45
CA SER A 100 3.27 -10.88 1.89
C SER A 100 2.34 -12.00 2.36
N SER A 101 1.61 -12.68 1.45
CA SER A 101 0.77 -13.86 1.77
C SER A 101 1.56 -15.09 2.19
N TYR A 102 2.82 -15.23 1.78
CA TYR A 102 3.64 -16.43 2.05
C TYR A 102 4.35 -16.39 3.41
N GLY A 103 4.17 -15.30 4.18
CA GLY A 103 4.74 -15.13 5.52
C GLY A 103 3.91 -15.74 6.65
N THR A 104 3.01 -16.69 6.37
CA THR A 104 2.24 -17.40 7.40
C THR A 104 3.13 -18.42 8.14
N GLY A 105 4.03 -17.91 8.96
CA GLY A 105 4.84 -18.68 9.88
C GLY A 105 5.09 -17.83 11.11
N GLU A 106 4.35 -18.11 12.18
CA GLU A 106 4.43 -17.46 13.48
C GLU A 106 3.82 -16.06 13.55
N ARG A 107 2.55 -16.03 13.99
CA ARG A 107 2.12 -15.05 15.00
C ARG A 107 3.09 -15.17 16.18
N SER A 108 4.22 -14.49 16.12
CA SER A 108 5.12 -14.30 17.24
C SER A 108 4.32 -13.54 18.29
N LYS A 109 3.72 -14.30 19.21
CA LYS A 109 3.09 -13.80 20.42
C LYS A 109 4.15 -12.94 21.07
N ARG A 110 3.98 -11.60 20.99
CA ARG A 110 4.64 -10.59 21.82
C ARG A 110 5.86 -11.17 22.55
N GLN A 111 7.03 -11.13 21.93
CA GLN A 111 8.26 -11.43 22.64
C GLN A 111 8.34 -10.41 23.78
N ARG A 112 7.97 -10.84 24.99
CA ARG A 112 8.14 -10.03 26.19
C ARG A 112 9.65 -9.83 26.31
N VAL A 113 10.10 -8.59 26.21
CA VAL A 113 11.46 -8.22 26.60
C VAL A 113 11.58 -8.58 28.08
N LEU A 114 12.29 -9.67 28.36
CA LEU A 114 12.60 -10.06 29.73
C LEU A 114 13.80 -9.20 30.12
N TYR A 115 13.55 -8.13 30.89
CA TYR A 115 14.61 -7.41 31.57
C TYR A 115 15.30 -8.40 32.49
N HIS A 116 16.50 -8.86 32.11
CA HIS A 116 17.36 -9.53 33.07
C HIS A 116 18.12 -8.42 33.81
N GLU A 117 17.65 -8.13 35.01
CA GLU A 117 18.36 -7.27 35.96
C GLU A 117 19.65 -8.02 36.37
N THR A 118 20.80 -7.50 35.95
CA THR A 118 22.10 -7.98 36.42
C THR A 118 22.34 -7.39 37.80
N VAL A 119 22.13 -8.22 38.83
CA VAL A 119 22.58 -7.93 40.19
C VAL A 119 24.10 -8.02 40.20
N ASN A 120 24.76 -6.93 40.56
CA ASN A 120 26.15 -6.88 41.01
C ASN A 120 26.17 -6.27 42.41
#